data_AF-A0AAV2IIK8-F1
#
_entry.id   AF-A0AAV2IIK8-F1
#
_cell.length_a   1.000
_cell.length_b   1.000
_cell.length_c   1.000
_cell.angle_alpha   90.00
_cell.angle_beta   90.00
_cell.angle_gamma   90.00
#
_symmetry.space_group_name_H-M   'P 1'
#
loop_
_entity.id
_entity.type
_entity.pdbx_description
1 polymer ?
#
loop_
_entity_poly.entity_id
_entity_poly.type
_entity_poly.pdbx_seq_one_letter_code
_entity_poly.pdbx_strand_id
1 'polypeptide(L)' 'VRFECQRIDEDLITRFQKVIGKRPHHLLRRKLFISHREMDNILDLHEKKQPFYLYTGISPSSKAMHIGYLVVFSFTK' A
#
# COMPACT_ATOMS: atom_id res chain seq x y z
N VAL A 1 15.63 -17.36 1.32
CA VAL A 1 15.05 -16.53 2.40
C VAL A 1 13.57 -16.33 2.11
N ARG A 2 12.67 -16.70 3.03
CA ARG A 2 11.24 -16.37 2.91
C ARG A 2 10.99 -15.09 3.69
N PHE A 3 10.30 -14.14 3.07
CA PHE A 3 9.81 -12.96 3.76
C PHE A 3 8.44 -13.32 4.34
N GLU A 4 8.27 -13.24 5.66
CA GLU A 4 7.02 -13.54 6.39
C GLU A 4 5.87 -12.53 6.13
N CYS A 5 5.76 -12.02 4.90
CA CYS A 5 4.64 -11.22 4.47
C CYS A 5 3.49 -12.10 3.98
N GLN A 6 2.28 -11.55 4.04
CA GLN A 6 1.09 -12.15 3.48
C GLN A 6 0.86 -11.62 2.06
N ARG A 7 0.20 -12.41 1.22
CA ARG A 7 -0.15 -12.02 -0.15
C ARG A 7 -1.35 -11.08 -0.10
N ILE A 8 -1.33 -10.03 -0.91
CA ILE A 8 -2.54 -9.21 -1.16
C ILE A 8 -3.46 -10.04 -2.06
N ASP A 9 -4.55 -10.54 -1.47
CA ASP A 9 -5.57 -11.34 -2.16
C ASP A 9 -6.79 -10.48 -2.53
N GLU A 10 -7.77 -11.12 -3.17
CA GLU A 10 -8.98 -10.44 -3.65
C GLU A 10 -9.93 -10.05 -2.52
N ASP A 11 -9.92 -10.80 -1.41
CA ASP A 11 -10.69 -10.50 -0.22
C ASP A 11 -10.19 -9.22 0.45
N LEU A 12 -8.86 -9.07 0.61
CA LEU A 12 -8.26 -7.85 1.13
C LEU A 12 -8.54 -6.65 0.21
N ILE A 13 -8.46 -6.81 -1.11
CA ILE A 13 -8.79 -5.72 -2.06
C ILE A 13 -10.26 -5.32 -1.94
N THR A 14 -11.17 -6.29 -1.79
CA THR A 14 -12.61 -6.06 -1.61
C THR A 14 -12.87 -5.32 -0.29
N ARG A 15 -12.22 -5.74 0.79
CA ARG A 15 -12.29 -5.07 2.09
C ARG A 15 -11.76 -3.64 2.01
N PHE A 16 -10.62 -3.43 1.36
CA PHE A 16 -10.03 -2.10 1.16
C PHE A 16 -11.02 -1.15 0.46
N GLN A 17 -11.70 -1.62 -0.59
CA GLN A 17 -12.72 -0.83 -1.29
C GLN A 17 -13.89 -0.46 -0.37
N LYS A 18 -14.37 -1.42 0.44
CA LYS A 18 -15.48 -1.21 1.38
C LYS A 18 -15.13 -0.21 2.48
N VAL A 19 -13.95 -0.35 3.08
CA VAL A 19 -13.49 0.48 4.21
C VAL A 19 -13.21 1.91 3.78
N ILE A 20 -12.58 2.11 2.61
CA ILE A 20 -12.24 3.46 2.12
C ILE A 20 -13.41 4.12 1.38
N GLY A 21 -14.38 3.35 0.88
CA GLY A 21 -15.52 3.87 0.10
C GLY A 21 -15.12 4.42 -1.27
N LYS A 22 -13.91 4.11 -1.75
CA LYS A 22 -13.40 4.50 -3.07
C LYS A 22 -12.83 3.28 -3.78
N ARG A 23 -12.85 3.33 -5.11
CA ARG A 23 -12.25 2.28 -5.93
C ARG A 23 -10.74 2.18 -5.62
N PRO A 24 -10.20 1.00 -5.23
CA PRO A 24 -8.79 0.84 -4.85
C PRO A 24 -7.85 1.29 -5.96
N HIS A 25 -6.69 1.84 -5.63
CA HIS A 25 -5.75 2.36 -6.61
C HIS A 25 -5.41 1.31 -7.70
N HIS A 26 -5.20 1.75 -8.94
CA HIS A 26 -4.93 0.83 -10.06
C HIS A 26 -3.67 -0.04 -9.86
N LEU A 27 -2.68 0.43 -9.07
CA LEU A 27 -1.50 -0.37 -8.71
C LEU A 27 -1.84 -1.58 -7.81
N LEU A 28 -2.86 -1.49 -6.95
CA LEU A 28 -3.37 -2.63 -6.18
C LEU A 28 -4.14 -3.59 -7.09
N ARG A 29 -5.08 -3.05 -7.88
CA ARG A 29 -5.94 -3.86 -8.77
C ARG A 29 -5.16 -4.61 -9.86
N ARG A 30 -4.06 -4.04 -10.33
CA ARG A 30 -3.15 -4.65 -11.32
C ARG A 30 -2.08 -5.54 -10.68
N LYS A 31 -2.14 -5.77 -9.37
CA LYS A 31 -1.22 -6.64 -8.62
C LYS A 31 0.26 -6.20 -8.72
N LEU A 32 0.53 -4.88 -8.71
CA LEU A 32 1.89 -4.34 -8.62
C LEU A 32 2.40 -4.34 -7.17
N PHE A 33 1.53 -4.02 -6.22
CA PHE A 33 1.75 -4.35 -4.80
C PHE A 33 1.19 -5.76 -4.57
N ILE A 34 2.07 -6.70 -4.19
CA ILE A 34 1.72 -8.13 -4.13
C ILE A 34 1.64 -8.69 -2.71
N SER A 35 2.18 -7.97 -1.72
CA SER A 35 2.29 -8.45 -0.36
C SER A 35 2.12 -7.34 0.66
N HIS A 36 1.72 -7.70 1.87
CA HIS A 36 1.55 -6.82 3.01
C HIS A 36 1.98 -7.51 4.31
N ARG A 37 2.06 -6.74 5.39
CA ARG A 37 2.08 -7.23 6.77
C ARG A 37 1.04 -6.43 7.53
N GLU A 38 0.10 -7.11 8.17
CA GLU A 38 -0.89 -6.49 9.07
C GLU A 38 -1.72 -5.35 8.43
N MET A 39 -2.03 -5.45 7.14
CA MET A 39 -2.89 -4.46 6.47
C MET A 39 -4.30 -4.47 7.08
N ASP A 40 -4.77 -5.62 7.56
CA ASP A 40 -6.02 -5.75 8.31
C ASP A 40 -6.05 -4.87 9.55
N ASN A 41 -4.94 -4.76 10.28
CA ASN A 41 -4.84 -3.88 11.45
C ASN A 41 -4.99 -2.41 11.05
N ILE A 42 -4.39 -2.00 9.92
CA ILE A 42 -4.52 -0.62 9.41
C ILE A 42 -5.96 -0.33 8.97
N LEU A 43 -6.63 -1.29 8.32
CA LEU A 43 -8.04 -1.17 7.96
C LEU A 43 -8.93 -1.07 9.20
N ASP A 44 -8.66 -1.86 10.24
CA ASP A 44 -9.36 -1.77 11.53
C ASP A 44 -9.19 -0.40 12.19
N LEU A 45 -7.97 0.15 12.20
CA LEU A 45 -7.70 1.50 12.73
C LEU A 45 -8.51 2.55 11.98
N HIS A 46 -8.57 2.45 10.65
CA HIS A 46 -9.36 3.35 9.81
C HIS A 46 -10.86 3.25 10.13
N GLU A 47 -11.41 2.03 10.23
CA GLU A 47 -12.82 1.80 10.60
C GLU A 47 -13.17 2.37 11.99
N LYS A 48 -12.23 2.25 12.95
CA LYS A 48 -12.36 2.80 14.31
C LYS A 48 -12.07 4.30 14.39
N LYS A 49 -11.76 4.97 13.28
CA LYS A 49 -11.36 6.39 13.22
C LYS A 49 -10.16 6.72 14.11
N GLN A 50 -9.26 5.76 14.27
CA GLN A 50 -8.01 5.95 15.00
C GLN A 50 -6.92 6.49 14.07
N PRO A 51 -6.08 7.42 14.55
CA PRO A 51 -5.06 8.04 13.72
C PRO A 51 -3.93 7.05 13.40
N PHE A 52 -3.45 7.12 12.16
CA PHE A 52 -2.20 6.51 11.71
C PHE A 52 -1.60 7.41 10.62
N TYR A 53 -0.34 7.17 10.25
CA TYR A 53 0.34 7.95 9.22
C TYR A 53 1.00 7.05 8.19
N LEU A 54 1.14 7.57 6.97
CA LEU A 54 1.93 6.94 5.92
C LEU A 54 3.40 7.34 6.08
N TYR A 55 4.30 6.36 6.01
CA TYR A 55 5.73 6.59 6.05
C TYR A 55 6.40 5.86 4.89
N THR A 56 7.18 6.59 4.11
CA THR A 56 8.01 6.07 3.04
C THR A 56 9.26 6.93 2.90
N GLY A 57 10.28 6.44 2.19
CA GLY A 57 11.53 7.15 2.02
C GLY A 57 12.24 6.77 0.73
N ILE A 58 13.13 7.66 0.31
CA ILE A 58 14.11 7.42 -0.76
C ILE A 58 15.47 7.82 -0.22
N SER A 59 16.45 6.92 -0.34
CA SER A 59 17.84 7.32 -0.11
C SER A 59 18.30 8.15 -1.31
N PRO A 60 18.70 9.43 -1.11
CA PRO A 60 19.19 10.25 -2.20
C PRO A 60 20.46 9.63 -2.78
N SER A 61 20.46 9.42 -4.09
CA SER A 61 21.66 9.01 -4.85
C SER A 61 22.14 10.19 -5.69
N SER A 62 23.43 10.24 -6.03
CA SER A 62 23.99 11.30 -6.90
C SER A 62 23.46 11.28 -8.34
N LYS A 63 22.65 10.29 -8.71
CA LYS A 63 22.05 10.12 -10.04
C LYS A 63 20.62 10.65 -10.06
N ALA A 64 20.21 11.19 -11.21
CA ALA A 64 18.84 11.64 -11.45
C ALA A 64 17.82 10.52 -11.18
N MET A 65 16.67 10.88 -10.62
CA MET A 65 15.57 9.95 -10.38
C MET A 65 14.96 9.48 -11.72
N HIS A 66 14.82 8.17 -11.88
CA HIS A 66 14.08 7.58 -13.00
C HIS A 66 12.61 7.31 -12.65
N ILE A 67 11.77 7.07 -13.66
CA ILE A 67 10.31 6.87 -13.51
C ILE A 67 9.91 5.80 -12.49
N GLY A 68 10.74 4.77 -12.27
CA GLY A 68 10.48 3.72 -11.29
C GLY A 68 10.26 4.23 -9.86
N TYR A 69 10.87 5.35 -9.47
CA TYR A 69 10.66 5.94 -8.14
C TYR A 69 9.23 6.47 -7.96
N LEU A 70 8.56 6.85 -9.06
CA LEU A 70 7.21 7.41 -8.99
C LEU A 70 6.18 6.38 -8.52
N VAL A 71 6.44 5.08 -8.64
CA VAL A 71 5.50 4.04 -8.21
C VAL A 71 5.15 4.16 -6.73
N VAL A 72 6.17 4.38 -5.88
CA VAL A 72 5.98 4.52 -4.43
C VAL A 72 5.34 5.88 -4.10
N PHE A 73 5.90 6.97 -4.63
CA PHE A 73 5.41 8.32 -4.32
C PHE A 73 3.99 8.60 -4.83
N SER A 74 3.63 8.02 -5.99
CA SER A 74 2.27 8.17 -6.53
C SER A 74 1.26 7.36 -5.75
N PHE A 75 1.69 6.27 -5.09
CA PHE A 75 0.82 5.44 -4.27
C PHE A 75 0.58 6.01 -2.86
N THR A 76 1.54 6.78 -2.34
CA THR A 76 1.48 7.37 -0.98
C THR A 76 1.01 8.83 -0.96
N LYS A 77 0.49 9.34 -2.07
CA LYS A 77 -0.05 10.71 -2.21
C LYS A 77 -1.56 10.73 -1.94
#